data_AF-A0A3A0FKD4-F1
#
_entry.id   AF-A0A3A0FKD4-F1
#
_cell.length_a   1.000
_cell.length_b   1.000
_cell.length_c   1.000
_cell.angle_alpha   90.00
_cell.angle_beta   90.00
_cell.angle_gamma   90.00
#
_symmetry.space_group_name_H-M   'P 1'
#
loop_
_entity.id
_entity.type
_entity.pdbx_description
1 polymer ?
#
loop_
_entity_poly.entity_id
_entity_poly.type
_entity_poly.pdbx_seq_one_letter_code
_entity_poly.pdbx_strand_id
1 'polypeptide(L)'
;MQLLYDEGVVSDDTLSFVETVESGEIVQVRLEGEVVCASGVRVRVLKWLAAERRTRNRIYVRTTFYQYHAWRLPAAGQPPAQPILRYDQAHGSGLHRHHFDPAGKQVRHVEVSPDAMPTLEEVIREANELGSTTPDSRHM
;
A
#
# COMPACT_ATOMS: atom_id res chain seq x y z
N MET A 1 2.92 3.18 -12.73
CA MET A 1 4.24 2.67 -12.29
C MET A 1 5.39 3.28 -13.05
N GLN A 2 5.44 3.25 -14.40
CA GLN A 2 6.58 3.80 -15.17
C GLN A 2 7.01 5.22 -14.74
N LEU A 3 6.06 6.14 -14.55
CA LEU A 3 6.35 7.49 -14.06
C LEU A 3 7.14 7.50 -12.73
N LEU A 4 6.80 6.62 -11.78
CA LEU A 4 7.49 6.55 -10.48
C LEU A 4 8.90 5.98 -10.59
N TYR A 5 9.16 5.13 -11.60
CA TYR A 5 10.51 4.71 -11.95
C TYR A 5 11.30 5.85 -12.57
N ASP A 6 10.71 6.57 -13.51
CA ASP A 6 11.35 7.69 -14.21
C ASP A 6 11.70 8.84 -13.25
N GLU A 7 10.88 9.05 -12.22
CA GLU A 7 11.12 10.02 -11.14
C GLU A 7 12.10 9.52 -10.06
N GLY A 8 12.54 8.25 -10.13
CA GLY A 8 13.42 7.66 -9.14
C GLY A 8 12.78 7.45 -7.76
N VAL A 9 11.46 7.37 -7.68
CA VAL A 9 10.72 7.07 -6.44
C VAL A 9 10.71 5.56 -6.16
N VAL A 10 10.58 4.75 -7.21
CA VAL A 10 10.56 3.28 -7.16
C VAL A 10 11.86 2.75 -7.77
N SER A 11 12.49 1.79 -7.09
CA SER A 11 13.69 1.10 -7.55
C SER A 11 13.40 -0.28 -8.11
N ASP A 12 12.38 -0.97 -7.58
CA ASP A 12 11.97 -2.30 -8.01
C ASP A 12 10.52 -2.58 -7.58
N ASP A 13 9.84 -3.50 -8.26
CA ASP A 13 8.54 -4.01 -7.84
C ASP A 13 8.24 -5.42 -8.34
N THR A 14 7.41 -6.12 -7.59
CA THR A 14 6.93 -7.48 -7.87
C THR A 14 5.41 -7.51 -8.03
N LEU A 15 4.81 -6.39 -8.46
CA LEU A 15 3.37 -6.28 -8.56
C LEU A 15 2.83 -7.21 -9.64
N SER A 16 1.76 -7.91 -9.30
CA SER A 16 1.08 -8.84 -10.18
C SER A 16 -0.42 -8.67 -10.11
N PHE A 17 -1.07 -8.89 -11.25
CA PHE A 17 -2.53 -8.98 -11.34
C PHE A 17 -2.91 -10.45 -11.48
N VAL A 18 -3.69 -10.94 -10.54
CA VAL A 18 -4.25 -12.29 -10.56
C VAL A 18 -5.74 -12.18 -10.80
N GLU A 19 -6.19 -12.67 -11.95
CA GLU A 19 -7.57 -12.59 -12.39
C GLU A 19 -8.31 -13.88 -12.06
N THR A 20 -9.51 -13.76 -11.49
CA THR A 20 -10.46 -14.86 -11.35
C THR A 20 -11.49 -14.75 -12.46
N VAL A 21 -11.58 -15.80 -13.28
CA VAL A 21 -12.50 -15.89 -14.40
C VAL A 21 -13.58 -16.92 -14.11
N GLU A 22 -14.85 -16.52 -14.23
CA GLU A 22 -16.01 -17.40 -14.12
C GLU A 22 -16.86 -17.26 -15.38
N SER A 23 -17.25 -18.40 -15.97
CA SER A 23 -18.06 -18.43 -17.20
C SER A 23 -17.51 -17.57 -18.35
N GLY A 24 -16.18 -17.42 -18.43
CA GLY A 24 -15.50 -16.62 -19.45
C GLY A 24 -15.45 -15.11 -19.16
N GLU A 25 -15.90 -14.66 -17.99
CA GLU A 25 -15.81 -13.26 -17.57
C GLU A 25 -14.90 -13.10 -16.34
N ILE A 26 -14.13 -12.01 -16.29
CA ILE A 26 -13.37 -11.64 -15.10
C ILE A 26 -14.38 -11.18 -14.05
N VAL A 27 -14.45 -11.89 -12.93
CA VAL A 27 -15.32 -11.55 -11.79
C VAL A 27 -14.54 -10.90 -10.65
N GLN A 28 -13.22 -11.10 -10.63
CA GLN A 28 -12.36 -10.55 -9.59
C GLN A 28 -10.94 -10.34 -10.10
N VAL A 29 -10.30 -9.29 -9.61
CA VAL A 29 -8.88 -9.03 -9.84
C VAL A 29 -8.21 -8.80 -8.49
N ARG A 30 -7.12 -9.52 -8.24
CA ARG A 30 -6.24 -9.31 -7.09
C ARG A 30 -4.96 -8.64 -7.58
N LEU A 31 -4.68 -7.44 -7.08
CA LEU A 31 -3.38 -6.80 -7.21
C LEU A 31 -2.57 -7.12 -5.95
N GLU A 32 -1.43 -7.78 -6.11
CA GLU A 32 -0.56 -8.12 -5.00
C GLU A 32 0.92 -8.02 -5.37
N GLY A 33 1.76 -7.82 -4.36
CA GLY A 33 3.22 -7.79 -4.52
C GLY A 33 3.87 -6.82 -3.55
N GLU A 34 5.12 -6.50 -3.82
CA GLU A 34 5.90 -5.51 -3.07
C GLU A 34 6.49 -4.47 -4.01
N VAL A 35 6.54 -3.22 -3.56
CA VAL A 35 7.25 -2.11 -4.20
C VAL A 35 8.42 -1.73 -3.32
N VAL A 36 9.61 -1.58 -3.90
CA VAL A 36 10.80 -1.07 -3.24
C VAL A 36 10.99 0.39 -3.64
N CYS A 37 10.96 1.28 -2.65
CA CYS A 37 11.21 2.70 -2.85
C CYS A 37 12.72 2.99 -2.87
N ALA A 38 13.13 4.06 -3.54
CA ALA A 38 14.54 4.49 -3.56
C ALA A 38 15.09 4.81 -2.17
N SER A 39 14.24 5.24 -1.24
CA SER A 39 14.59 5.44 0.19
C SER A 39 14.89 4.15 0.97
N GLY A 40 14.78 2.96 0.36
CA GLY A 40 14.97 1.68 1.04
C GLY A 40 13.74 1.19 1.82
N VAL A 41 12.60 1.86 1.65
CA VAL A 41 11.31 1.42 2.16
C VAL A 41 10.72 0.34 1.25
N ARG A 42 10.06 -0.66 1.85
CA ARG A 42 9.21 -1.60 1.10
C ARG A 42 7.75 -1.34 1.40
N VAL A 43 6.92 -1.41 0.37
CA VAL A 43 5.46 -1.30 0.45
C VAL A 43 4.86 -2.61 -0.05
N ARG A 44 4.28 -3.40 0.84
CA ARG A 44 3.44 -4.53 0.46
C ARG A 44 2.07 -4.04 0.01
N VAL A 45 1.61 -4.59 -1.08
CA VAL A 45 0.31 -4.32 -1.70
C VAL A 45 -0.52 -5.59 -1.68
N LEU A 46 -1.77 -5.48 -1.24
CA LEU A 46 -2.80 -6.47 -1.45
C LEU A 46 -4.13 -5.76 -1.65
N LYS A 47 -4.72 -5.86 -2.84
CA LYS A 47 -5.99 -5.22 -3.18
C LYS A 47 -6.86 -6.19 -3.95
N TRP A 48 -8.13 -6.29 -3.55
CA TRP A 48 -9.13 -7.07 -4.27
C TRP A 48 -10.14 -6.13 -4.92
N LEU A 49 -10.42 -6.40 -6.18
CA LEU A 49 -11.38 -5.69 -7.02
C LEU A 49 -12.43 -6.71 -7.47
N ALA A 50 -13.70 -6.49 -7.16
CA ALA A 50 -14.80 -7.23 -7.76
C ALA A 50 -15.20 -6.58 -9.07
N ALA A 51 -15.39 -7.39 -10.12
CA ALA A 51 -15.91 -6.96 -11.40
C ALA A 51 -17.34 -7.52 -11.56
N GLU A 52 -18.31 -6.62 -11.60
CA GLU A 52 -19.73 -6.94 -11.71
C GLU A 52 -20.28 -6.39 -13.02
N ARG A 53 -20.87 -7.25 -13.84
CA ARG A 53 -21.62 -6.79 -15.02
C ARG A 53 -22.97 -6.25 -14.55
N ARG A 54 -23.25 -4.97 -14.82
CA ARG A 54 -24.56 -4.36 -14.53
C ARG A 54 -25.35 -4.09 -15.80
N THR A 55 -26.51 -3.46 -15.63
CA THR A 55 -27.43 -3.11 -16.72
C THR A 55 -26.69 -2.40 -17.87
N ARG A 56 -27.14 -2.68 -19.10
CA ARG A 56 -26.55 -2.15 -20.35
C ARG A 56 -25.12 -2.63 -20.65
N ASN A 57 -24.76 -3.85 -20.24
CA ASN A 57 -23.50 -4.50 -20.61
C ASN A 57 -22.24 -3.72 -20.17
N ARG A 58 -22.32 -3.04 -19.02
CA ARG A 58 -21.20 -2.29 -18.45
C ARG A 58 -20.57 -3.10 -17.32
N ILE A 59 -19.24 -3.21 -17.33
CA ILE A 59 -18.46 -3.80 -16.25
C ILE A 59 -18.23 -2.72 -15.20
N TYR A 60 -18.63 -3.00 -13.96
CA TYR A 60 -18.38 -2.15 -12.81
C TYR A 60 -17.31 -2.81 -11.96
N VAL A 61 -16.21 -2.09 -11.73
CA VAL A 61 -15.13 -2.55 -10.88
C VAL A 61 -15.21 -1.84 -9.55
N ARG A 62 -15.23 -2.60 -8.45
CA ARG A 62 -15.31 -2.09 -7.08
C ARG A 62 -14.20 -2.70 -6.24
N THR A 63 -13.45 -1.86 -5.52
CA THR A 63 -12.53 -2.34 -4.48
C THR A 63 -13.32 -2.95 -3.34
N THR A 64 -13.04 -4.21 -3.00
CA THR A 64 -13.71 -4.94 -1.90
C THR A 64 -12.80 -5.17 -0.70
N PHE A 65 -11.49 -5.10 -0.91
CA PHE A 65 -10.48 -5.17 0.13
C PHE A 65 -9.25 -4.41 -0.35
N TYR A 66 -8.55 -3.77 0.57
CA TYR A 66 -7.19 -3.32 0.34
C TYR A 66 -6.38 -3.40 1.63
N GLN A 67 -5.08 -3.54 1.44
CA GLN A 67 -4.07 -3.47 2.46
C GLN A 67 -2.79 -2.98 1.82
N TYR A 68 -2.27 -1.88 2.35
CA TYR A 68 -0.93 -1.41 2.07
C TYR A 68 -0.14 -1.40 3.38
N HIS A 69 1.07 -1.92 3.36
CA HIS A 69 1.92 -1.89 4.53
C HIS A 69 3.33 -1.50 4.13
N ALA A 70 3.80 -0.37 4.66
CA ALA A 70 5.12 0.16 4.39
C ALA A 70 6.02 -0.01 5.63
N TRP A 71 7.26 -0.45 5.40
CA TRP A 71 8.28 -0.57 6.44
C TRP A 71 9.66 -0.22 5.92
N ARG A 72 10.51 0.30 6.81
CA ARG A 72 11.93 0.49 6.55
C ARG A 72 12.65 -0.85 6.67
N LEU A 73 13.50 -1.16 5.70
CA LEU A 73 14.39 -2.31 5.83
C LEU A 73 15.46 -2.05 6.89
N PRO A 74 15.82 -3.06 7.68
CA PRO A 74 16.91 -2.92 8.64
C PRO A 74 18.22 -2.68 7.90
N ALA A 75 18.99 -1.67 8.31
CA ALA A 75 20.39 -1.60 7.92
C ALA A 75 21.17 -2.75 8.57
N ALA A 76 22.36 -3.08 8.02
CA ALA A 76 23.19 -4.12 8.62
C ALA A 76 23.51 -3.79 10.09
N GLY A 77 23.14 -4.70 11.00
CA GLY A 77 23.33 -4.52 12.44
C GLY A 77 22.28 -3.66 13.15
N GLN A 78 21.17 -3.30 12.49
CA GLN A 78 20.09 -2.51 13.07
C GLN A 78 18.87 -3.34 13.53
N PRO A 79 17.96 -2.75 14.34
CA PRO A 79 16.71 -3.37 14.78
C PRO A 79 15.89 -3.94 13.61
N PRO A 80 14.93 -4.85 13.85
CA PRO A 80 14.11 -5.44 12.80
C PRO A 80 13.36 -4.38 11.98
N ALA A 81 12.87 -4.77 10.81
CA ALA A 81 12.11 -3.90 9.92
C ALA A 81 11.04 -3.10 10.69
N GLN A 82 11.07 -1.78 10.53
CA GLN A 82 10.21 -0.87 11.30
C GLN A 82 9.02 -0.44 10.44
N PRO A 83 7.78 -0.70 10.85
CA PRO A 83 6.61 -0.19 10.14
C PRO A 83 6.62 1.34 10.19
N ILE A 84 6.27 1.97 9.08
CA ILE A 84 6.17 3.43 8.99
C ILE A 84 4.76 3.90 8.67
N LEU A 85 3.99 3.07 7.95
CA LEU A 85 2.65 3.39 7.51
C LEU A 85 1.91 2.10 7.18
N ARG A 86 0.63 2.04 7.53
CA ARG A 86 -0.24 0.94 7.11
C ARG A 86 -1.63 1.47 6.82
N TYR A 87 -2.16 1.06 5.68
CA TYR A 87 -3.56 1.22 5.34
C TYR A 87 -4.19 -0.16 5.33
N ASP A 88 -5.29 -0.37 6.02
CA ASP A 88 -6.01 -1.63 5.92
C ASP A 88 -7.51 -1.47 6.14
N GLN A 89 -8.19 -2.58 5.90
CA GLN A 89 -9.59 -2.80 6.21
C GLN A 89 -9.69 -3.95 7.22
N ALA A 90 -9.05 -3.81 8.38
CA ALA A 90 -9.18 -4.77 9.47
C ALA A 90 -10.42 -4.40 10.32
N HIS A 91 -11.36 -5.35 10.48
CA HIS A 91 -12.50 -5.28 11.42
C HIS A 91 -13.79 -4.57 10.96
N GLY A 92 -14.26 -4.86 9.75
CA GLY A 92 -15.70 -4.94 9.47
C GLY A 92 -16.51 -3.64 9.39
N SER A 93 -16.00 -2.46 9.77
CA SER A 93 -16.77 -1.22 9.61
C SER A 93 -16.00 0.02 9.15
N GLY A 94 -14.67 0.00 9.10
CA GLY A 94 -13.88 1.18 8.77
C GLY A 94 -12.61 0.85 8.00
N LEU A 95 -12.20 1.81 7.17
CA LEU A 95 -10.90 1.84 6.52
C LEU A 95 -9.95 2.58 7.45
N HIS A 96 -8.76 2.07 7.70
CA HIS A 96 -7.85 2.64 8.70
C HIS A 96 -6.51 3.03 8.09
N ARG A 97 -6.00 4.18 8.50
CA ARG A 97 -4.59 4.58 8.36
C ARG A 97 -3.91 4.51 9.71
N HIS A 98 -2.84 3.73 9.80
CA HIS A 98 -2.01 3.58 10.99
C HIS A 98 -0.72 4.37 10.81
N HIS A 99 -0.39 5.17 11.81
CA HIS A 99 0.84 5.92 11.90
C HIS A 99 1.75 5.32 12.96
N PHE A 100 3.03 5.22 12.63
CA PHE A 100 4.06 4.68 13.50
C PHE A 100 5.11 5.75 13.80
N ASP A 101 5.71 5.69 14.99
CA ASP A 101 6.89 6.49 15.31
C ASP A 101 8.16 5.87 14.66
N PRO A 102 9.33 6.54 14.72
CA PRO A 102 10.56 6.00 14.15
C PRO A 102 11.02 4.66 14.76
N ALA A 103 10.52 4.29 15.94
CA ALA A 103 10.77 3.01 16.59
C ALA A 103 9.73 1.93 16.22
N GLY A 104 8.87 2.20 15.24
CA GLY A 104 7.85 1.28 14.74
C GLY A 104 6.67 1.08 15.67
N LYS A 105 6.53 1.90 16.71
CA LYS A 105 5.38 1.83 17.62
C LYS A 105 4.22 2.61 17.02
N GLN A 106 3.05 1.99 16.96
CA GLN A 106 1.85 2.68 16.50
C GLN A 106 1.49 3.81 17.46
N VAL A 107 1.41 5.03 16.94
CA VAL A 107 1.08 6.24 17.71
C VAL A 107 -0.34 6.73 17.45
N ARG A 108 -0.90 6.42 16.28
CA ARG A 108 -2.24 6.86 15.89
C ARG A 108 -2.84 5.89 14.88
N HIS A 109 -4.16 5.74 14.92
CA HIS A 109 -4.92 5.26 13.78
C HIS A 109 -6.05 6.24 13.48
N VAL A 110 -6.41 6.37 12.20
CA VAL A 110 -7.45 7.28 11.73
C VAL A 110 -8.37 6.51 10.81
N GLU A 111 -9.68 6.70 10.98
CA GLU A 111 -10.66 6.19 10.04
C GLU A 111 -10.64 7.04 8.76
N VAL A 112 -10.66 6.37 7.62
CA VAL A 112 -10.62 6.97 6.28
C VAL A 112 -11.95 6.66 5.60
N SER A 113 -12.54 7.61 4.88
CA SER A 113 -13.70 7.28 4.06
C SER A 113 -13.25 6.54 2.81
N PRO A 114 -14.09 5.67 2.21
CA PRO A 114 -13.77 5.04 0.93
C PRO A 114 -13.38 6.03 -0.17
N ASP A 115 -13.96 7.23 -0.18
CA ASP A 115 -13.67 8.29 -1.16
C ASP A 115 -12.35 9.03 -0.89
N ALA A 116 -11.85 9.00 0.35
CA ALA A 116 -10.58 9.59 0.74
C ALA A 116 -9.42 8.59 0.71
N MET A 117 -9.65 7.41 0.11
CA MET A 117 -8.65 6.37 0.06
C MET A 117 -7.52 6.73 -0.90
N PRO A 118 -6.25 6.63 -0.45
CA PRO A 118 -5.14 6.88 -1.33
C PRO A 118 -5.06 5.79 -2.40
N THR A 119 -4.74 6.25 -3.61
CA THR A 119 -4.23 5.43 -4.69
C THR A 119 -2.91 4.76 -4.28
N LEU A 120 -2.55 3.68 -4.97
CA LEU A 120 -1.25 3.05 -4.74
C LEU A 120 -0.08 4.03 -4.95
N GLU A 121 -0.21 4.93 -5.93
CA GLU A 121 0.79 5.96 -6.18
C GLU A 121 0.98 6.90 -4.99
N GLU A 122 -0.11 7.41 -4.41
CA GLU A 122 -0.05 8.27 -3.22
C GLU A 122 0.60 7.54 -2.04
N VAL A 123 0.28 6.25 -1.84
CA VAL A 123 0.90 5.45 -0.78
C VAL A 123 2.40 5.26 -1.01
N ILE A 124 2.83 4.98 -2.24
CA ILE A 124 4.25 4.82 -2.57
C ILE A 124 5.02 6.12 -2.31
N ARG A 125 4.47 7.26 -2.74
CA ARG A 125 5.09 8.58 -2.55
C ARG A 125 5.21 8.91 -1.07
N GLU A 126 4.11 8.76 -0.32
CA GLU A 126 4.10 8.98 1.13
C GLU A 126 5.13 8.08 1.85
N ALA A 127 5.17 6.80 1.50
CA ALA A 127 6.11 5.85 2.08
C ALA A 127 7.57 6.22 1.77
N ASN A 128 7.84 6.70 0.55
CA ASN A 128 9.19 7.13 0.15
C ASN A 128 9.64 8.40 0.88
N GLU A 129 8.74 9.37 1.07
CA GLU A 129 8.99 10.59 1.85
C GLU A 129 9.26 10.26 3.32
N LEU A 130 8.41 9.42 3.92
CA LEU A 130 8.62 8.92 5.28
C LEU A 130 9.90 8.08 5.39
N GLY A 131 10.32 7.36 4.36
CA GLY A 131 11.60 6.64 4.32
C GLY A 131 12.81 7.58 4.30
N SER A 132 12.72 8.69 3.59
CA SER A 132 13.81 9.65 3.37
C SER A 132 14.07 10.56 4.57
N THR A 133 13.12 10.66 5.50
CA THR A 133 13.30 11.39 6.76
C THR A 133 14.13 10.56 7.73
N THR A 134 15.43 10.85 7.79
CA THR A 134 16.34 10.33 8.81
C THR A 134 15.73 10.60 10.19
N PRO A 135 15.64 9.60 11.10
CA PRO A 135 15.30 9.90 12.49
C PRO A 135 16.35 10.87 13.02
N ASP A 136 15.93 12.09 13.33
CA ASP A 136 16.83 13.13 13.83
C ASP A 136 17.50 12.59 15.10
N SER A 137 18.82 12.37 15.03
CA SER A 137 19.59 11.70 16.09
C SER A 137 19.82 12.61 17.30
N ARG A 138 19.13 13.76 17.35
CA ARG A 138 19.18 14.74 18.41
C ARG A 138 17.94 14.55 19.27
N HIS A 139 17.98 13.57 20.18
CA HIS A 139 17.19 13.42 21.42
C HIS A 139 17.16 11.93 21.86
N MET A 140 18.30 11.26 21.80
CA MET A 140 18.56 10.07 22.62
C MET A 140 19.68 10.38 23.60
#